data_AF-A0A257NJR9-F1
#
_entry.id   AF-A0A257NJR9-F1
#
_cell.length_a   1.000
_cell.length_b   1.000
_cell.length_c   1.000
_cell.angle_alpha   90.00
_cell.angle_beta   90.00
_cell.angle_gamma   90.00
#
_symmetry.space_group_name_H-M   'P 1'
#
loop_
_entity.id
_entity.type
_entity.pdbx_description
1 polymer ?
#
loop_
_entity_poly.entity_id
_entity_poly.type
_entity_poly.pdbx_seq_one_letter_code
_entity_poly.pdbx_strand_id
1 'polypeptide(L)'
;MSYEATDNATNKAGLAYFQKFLLCGVSLIAANVLVGPRAAQAQVVTVVAGTYPNPEIIAPGLGLVIDNGALLTGAPAIYNLTGNSTPLVSIIAGGDVNSDYTVVQSAGILNDGTIVALIDNGTIIGNSGGVYNNGTIFGLTNTGNIFGSSIAGVYNANFIGSLANNGGTILGAQTGVYNQGTIASLSNSGTIVGIEFTGIYNDGGTIGNLTNSGSIYGYYEGITNNGLIGTINNLSGGTIYGGSSGINNDTSLKLLSNSGTIGSARNGVYDTGSIGTLINTSSGLIYGGSIGVGVSTSHGIAGTISVLSNSGGIYGGKYGVANGSTSSGNSPGYIGSLSNSGTIAGGYTGVYNTYSSSIAAISNSGTIIGFSDNGIQNDGTIGTITNLGGGTIIGTVSGINNNFASIGTLSNQAGGTIFGAQNGVYNFYGSISQLTNAGLIADSTVLDSALRNYGGNIGTLTNLGTGTISGVSFGVHNEFGGVIGTLTNSGTITAQYFAGVYNQNALIDTLTNNAGGTITGGTIGIANGSFSSSSTWYGSIGTLTNSGLVNGGNTGVFNLGSINAVSNSGTISGGFDGITNRGSIGAISNSGL
;
A
#
# COMPACT_ATOMS: atom_id res chain seq x y z
N MET A 1 23.10 -81.50 30.41
CA MET A 1 22.27 -80.37 30.86
C MET A 1 22.93 -79.10 30.37
N SER A 2 22.48 -78.57 29.24
CA SER A 2 22.69 -77.16 28.89
C SER A 2 21.71 -76.82 27.78
N TYR A 3 20.94 -75.78 28.07
CA TYR A 3 19.73 -75.34 27.39
C TYR A 3 20.14 -74.50 26.18
N GLU A 4 19.71 -74.88 24.98
CA GLU A 4 19.66 -73.99 23.82
C GLU A 4 18.39 -73.15 23.88
N ALA A 5 18.54 -71.83 23.91
CA ALA A 5 17.55 -70.79 23.56
C ALA A 5 18.27 -69.44 23.72
N THR A 6 18.12 -68.38 22.94
CA THR A 6 17.32 -68.03 21.76
C THR A 6 17.85 -66.65 21.35
N ASP A 7 17.78 -66.36 20.06
CA ASP A 7 17.98 -65.05 19.47
C ASP A 7 17.18 -63.95 20.21
N ASN A 8 17.83 -62.82 20.54
CA ASN A 8 17.13 -61.64 21.06
C ASN A 8 17.62 -60.37 20.35
N ALA A 9 16.72 -59.86 19.51
CA ALA A 9 16.84 -58.68 18.66
C ALA A 9 16.77 -57.34 19.43
N THR A 10 17.36 -57.24 20.63
CA THR A 10 17.33 -56.02 21.46
C THR A 10 18.67 -55.28 21.52
N ASN A 11 19.72 -55.74 20.82
CA ASN A 11 21.07 -55.17 20.99
C ASN A 11 21.51 -54.13 19.94
N LYS A 12 20.60 -53.64 19.07
CA LYS A 12 20.95 -52.61 18.06
C LYS A 12 21.05 -51.18 18.63
N ALA A 13 20.41 -50.90 19.77
CA ALA A 13 20.54 -49.59 20.45
C ALA A 13 21.89 -49.41 21.16
N GLY A 14 22.53 -50.51 21.58
CA GLY A 14 23.83 -50.48 22.27
C GLY A 14 25.03 -50.25 21.34
N LEU A 15 24.93 -50.66 20.06
CA LEU A 15 26.02 -50.53 19.09
C LEU A 15 26.23 -49.09 18.58
N ALA A 16 25.18 -48.27 18.53
CA ALA A 16 25.28 -46.85 18.15
C ALA A 16 26.00 -46.02 19.24
N TYR A 17 25.81 -46.37 20.52
CA TYR A 17 26.54 -45.73 21.62
C TYR A 17 27.99 -46.21 21.74
N PHE A 18 28.29 -47.46 21.37
CA PHE A 18 29.65 -48.01 21.47
C PHE A 18 30.62 -47.47 20.41
N GLN A 19 30.13 -47.01 19.25
CA GLN A 19 30.97 -46.32 18.26
C GLN A 19 31.31 -44.86 18.63
N LYS A 20 30.50 -44.20 19.48
CA LYS A 20 30.75 -42.80 19.90
C LYS A 20 31.99 -42.66 20.80
N PHE A 21 32.41 -43.71 21.52
CA PHE A 21 33.57 -43.64 22.42
C PHE A 21 34.92 -44.02 21.79
N LEU A 22 34.96 -44.67 20.62
CA LEU A 22 36.23 -45.07 20.01
C LEU A 22 36.86 -44.01 19.08
N LEU A 23 36.14 -42.93 18.73
CA LEU A 23 36.63 -41.92 17.79
C LEU A 23 37.19 -40.64 18.42
N CYS A 24 37.23 -40.54 19.75
CA CYS A 24 37.99 -39.49 20.41
C CYS A 24 39.33 -40.06 20.93
N GLY A 25 40.35 -40.06 20.06
CA GLY A 25 41.73 -39.90 20.51
C GLY A 25 42.48 -41.10 21.08
N VAL A 26 42.17 -42.36 20.74
CA VAL A 26 43.07 -43.48 21.06
C VAL A 26 43.67 -44.06 19.78
N SER A 27 44.90 -43.61 19.46
CA SER A 27 45.78 -44.33 18.56
C SER A 27 46.23 -45.62 19.26
N LEU A 28 45.67 -46.75 18.89
CA LEU A 28 46.23 -48.06 19.23
C LEU A 28 46.95 -48.62 18.00
N ILE A 29 48.23 -48.28 17.81
CA ILE A 29 49.09 -49.01 16.86
C ILE A 29 50.50 -49.17 17.46
N ALA A 30 50.81 -50.42 17.80
CA ALA A 30 52.17 -50.92 17.80
C ALA A 30 52.69 -50.87 16.35
N ALA A 31 53.47 -49.83 16.03
CA ALA A 31 54.53 -49.77 15.01
C ALA A 31 54.81 -48.29 14.66
N ASN A 32 56.05 -47.87 14.88
CA ASN A 32 56.61 -46.52 14.71
C ASN A 32 56.34 -45.86 13.35
N VAL A 33 55.18 -45.23 13.14
CA VAL A 33 54.98 -44.21 12.11
C VAL A 33 54.23 -43.03 12.71
N LEU A 34 54.95 -41.93 12.94
CA LEU A 34 54.38 -40.64 13.32
C LEU A 34 53.70 -40.01 12.10
N VAL A 35 52.39 -40.17 11.98
CA VAL A 35 51.58 -39.42 11.00
C VAL A 35 51.09 -38.15 11.71
N GLY A 36 51.50 -36.97 11.22
CA GLY A 36 51.03 -35.67 11.71
C GLY A 36 49.50 -35.53 11.59
N PRO A 37 48.90 -34.52 12.25
CA PRO A 37 47.45 -34.39 12.34
C PRO A 37 46.85 -34.30 10.93
N ARG A 38 46.08 -35.33 10.54
CA ARG A 38 45.24 -35.26 9.35
C ARG A 38 44.30 -34.07 9.54
N ALA A 39 44.30 -33.15 8.57
CA ALA A 39 43.26 -32.15 8.45
C ALA A 39 41.91 -32.84 8.61
N ALA A 40 41.08 -32.36 9.54
CA ALA A 40 39.76 -32.90 9.81
C ALA A 40 38.94 -32.88 8.52
N GLN A 41 38.86 -34.00 7.81
CA GLN A 41 37.81 -34.21 6.84
C GLN A 41 36.50 -34.11 7.60
N ALA A 42 35.60 -33.22 7.16
CA ALA A 42 34.24 -33.14 7.69
C ALA A 42 33.62 -34.55 7.64
N GLN A 43 33.60 -35.25 8.76
CA GLN A 43 32.98 -36.55 8.87
C GLN A 43 31.47 -36.33 8.92
N VAL A 44 30.74 -36.99 8.02
CA VAL A 44 29.28 -36.96 8.00
C VAL A 44 28.77 -38.20 8.73
N VAL A 45 27.94 -37.99 9.74
CA VAL A 45 27.22 -39.02 10.46
C VAL A 45 25.85 -39.19 9.82
N THR A 46 25.54 -40.40 9.36
CA THR A 46 24.22 -40.72 8.78
C THR A 46 23.39 -41.50 9.79
N VAL A 47 22.21 -40.99 10.12
CA VAL A 47 21.18 -41.69 10.88
C VAL A 47 20.32 -42.46 9.87
N VAL A 48 20.38 -43.78 9.94
CA VAL A 48 19.66 -44.70 9.04
C VAL A 48 18.25 -44.98 9.56
N ALA A 49 17.43 -45.67 8.78
CA ALA A 49 16.06 -46.01 9.16
C ALA A 49 15.94 -46.64 10.57
N GLY A 50 15.03 -46.11 11.38
CA GLY A 50 14.83 -46.49 12.77
C GLY A 50 14.35 -45.32 13.64
N THR A 51 13.89 -45.62 14.86
CA THR A 51 13.45 -44.61 15.84
C THR A 51 14.52 -44.39 16.90
N TYR A 52 14.90 -43.13 17.10
CA TYR A 52 15.98 -42.72 18.00
C TYR A 52 15.41 -41.79 19.09
N PRO A 53 15.15 -42.29 20.31
CA PRO A 53 14.33 -41.59 21.30
C PRO A 53 15.04 -40.49 22.10
N ASN A 54 16.29 -40.18 21.80
CA ASN A 54 17.11 -39.23 22.55
C ASN A 54 17.59 -38.08 21.64
N PRO A 55 17.75 -36.86 22.21
CA PRO A 55 18.36 -35.74 21.51
C PRO A 55 19.69 -36.11 20.85
N GLU A 56 19.85 -35.78 19.57
CA GLU A 56 21.14 -35.89 18.88
C GLU A 56 21.92 -34.58 19.05
N ILE A 57 22.99 -34.64 19.85
CA ILE A 57 23.91 -33.51 20.06
C ILE A 57 24.97 -33.54 18.95
N ILE A 58 24.99 -32.49 18.12
CA ILE A 58 25.94 -32.39 17.01
C ILE A 58 27.34 -32.10 17.56
N ALA A 59 28.33 -32.95 17.26
CA ALA A 59 29.71 -32.71 17.67
C ALA A 59 30.41 -31.68 16.74
N PRO A 60 31.41 -30.92 17.24
CA PRO A 60 32.15 -29.96 16.44
C PRO A 60 32.76 -30.58 15.17
N GLY A 61 32.56 -29.94 14.01
CA GLY A 61 33.14 -30.35 12.74
C GLY A 61 32.45 -31.52 12.03
N LEU A 62 31.45 -32.16 12.64
CA LEU A 62 30.70 -33.25 12.04
C LEU A 62 29.47 -32.75 11.27
N GLY A 63 29.24 -33.31 10.09
CA GLY A 63 27.95 -33.20 9.40
C GLY A 63 26.97 -34.25 9.90
N LEU A 64 25.68 -33.99 9.78
CA LEU A 64 24.59 -34.90 10.15
C LEU A 64 23.64 -35.08 8.97
N VAL A 65 23.31 -36.32 8.63
CA VAL A 65 22.33 -36.68 7.58
C VAL A 65 21.28 -37.60 8.18
N ILE A 66 20.00 -37.25 8.04
CA ILE A 66 18.86 -38.06 8.46
C ILE A 66 18.27 -38.70 7.20
N ASP A 67 18.40 -40.02 7.09
CA ASP A 67 18.00 -40.76 5.89
C ASP A 67 16.50 -41.12 5.90
N ASN A 68 16.00 -41.60 4.77
CA ASN A 68 14.62 -42.04 4.62
C ASN A 68 14.27 -43.14 5.65
N GLY A 69 13.16 -42.95 6.36
CA GLY A 69 12.67 -43.85 7.40
C GLY A 69 13.36 -43.70 8.76
N ALA A 70 14.29 -42.75 8.91
CA ALA A 70 14.83 -42.38 10.21
C ALA A 70 13.88 -41.41 10.93
N LEU A 71 13.59 -41.69 12.20
CA LEU A 71 12.82 -40.81 13.09
C LEU A 71 13.67 -40.48 14.31
N LEU A 72 14.10 -39.23 14.42
CA LEU A 72 14.70 -38.72 15.64
C LEU A 72 13.63 -38.10 16.53
N THR A 73 13.63 -38.48 17.80
CA THR A 73 12.83 -37.81 18.80
C THR A 73 13.68 -37.38 20.00
N GLY A 74 13.20 -36.40 20.74
CA GLY A 74 13.92 -35.81 21.87
C GLY A 74 13.43 -34.40 22.13
N ALA A 75 13.91 -33.75 23.19
CA ALA A 75 13.61 -32.36 23.52
C ALA A 75 14.90 -31.58 23.82
N PRO A 76 15.52 -30.90 22.83
CA PRO A 76 15.20 -30.89 21.39
C PRO A 76 15.55 -32.21 20.67
N ALA A 77 15.09 -32.43 19.44
CA ALA A 77 15.44 -33.65 18.69
C ALA A 77 16.88 -33.58 18.13
N ILE A 78 17.30 -32.42 17.65
CA ILE A 78 18.70 -32.12 17.28
C ILE A 78 19.16 -30.88 18.05
N TYR A 79 20.35 -30.94 18.67
CA TYR A 79 20.95 -29.81 19.37
C TYR A 79 22.37 -29.50 18.88
N ASN A 80 22.58 -28.30 18.35
CA ASN A 80 23.91 -27.75 18.09
C ASN A 80 24.31 -26.77 19.19
N LEU A 81 25.23 -27.19 20.06
CA LEU A 81 25.67 -26.40 21.22
C LEU A 81 26.48 -25.16 20.83
N THR A 82 26.51 -24.19 21.74
CA THR A 82 27.37 -23.01 21.64
C THR A 82 28.83 -23.38 21.37
N GLY A 83 29.44 -22.74 20.37
CA GLY A 83 30.82 -22.99 19.96
C GLY A 83 31.01 -24.17 19.01
N ASN A 84 29.98 -25.00 18.81
CA ASN A 84 30.04 -26.05 17.80
C ASN A 84 29.84 -25.44 16.40
N SER A 85 30.60 -25.92 15.43
CA SER A 85 30.43 -25.58 14.02
C SER A 85 30.19 -26.87 13.24
N THR A 86 29.01 -27.02 12.67
CA THR A 86 28.68 -28.14 11.79
C THR A 86 28.61 -27.67 10.33
N PRO A 87 29.29 -28.36 9.40
CA PRO A 87 29.25 -28.02 7.99
C PRO A 87 27.89 -28.35 7.34
N LEU A 88 27.12 -29.29 7.89
CA LEU A 88 25.90 -29.78 7.26
C LEU A 88 24.95 -30.43 8.27
N VAL A 89 23.68 -30.05 8.20
CA VAL A 89 22.56 -30.84 8.72
C VAL A 89 21.60 -31.05 7.56
N SER A 90 21.38 -32.31 7.16
CA SER A 90 20.53 -32.65 6.01
C SER A 90 19.45 -33.65 6.42
N ILE A 91 18.18 -33.33 6.19
CA ILE A 91 17.06 -34.23 6.35
C ILE A 91 16.63 -34.64 4.94
N ILE A 92 16.73 -35.93 4.64
CA ILE A 92 16.33 -36.50 3.34
C ILE A 92 14.81 -36.72 3.36
N ALA A 93 14.19 -36.71 2.19
CA ALA A 93 12.77 -37.01 2.05
C ALA A 93 12.42 -38.36 2.72
N GLY A 94 11.40 -38.34 3.59
CA GLY A 94 11.00 -39.48 4.41
C GLY A 94 11.80 -39.65 5.71
N GLY A 95 12.79 -38.79 5.99
CA GLY A 95 13.39 -38.64 7.30
C GLY A 95 12.59 -37.64 8.15
N ASP A 96 12.39 -37.97 9.42
CA ASP A 96 11.58 -37.19 10.37
C ASP A 96 12.40 -36.79 11.61
N VAL A 97 12.33 -35.52 11.98
CA VAL A 97 12.87 -34.96 13.22
C VAL A 97 11.70 -34.44 14.03
N ASN A 98 11.38 -35.05 15.18
CA ASN A 98 10.18 -34.74 15.94
C ASN A 98 10.47 -34.46 17.42
N SER A 99 10.24 -33.22 17.82
CA SER A 99 10.35 -32.73 19.19
C SER A 99 9.02 -32.15 19.70
N ASP A 100 7.89 -32.80 19.41
CA ASP A 100 6.57 -32.34 19.90
C ASP A 100 6.30 -32.71 21.36
N TYR A 101 7.26 -32.40 22.24
CA TYR A 101 7.11 -32.52 23.69
C TYR A 101 6.61 -31.21 24.28
N THR A 102 5.73 -31.27 25.28
CA THR A 102 5.15 -30.09 25.96
C THR A 102 6.12 -29.37 26.91
N VAL A 103 7.40 -29.75 26.93
CA VAL A 103 8.44 -29.09 27.72
C VAL A 103 9.03 -27.87 26.97
N VAL A 104 9.42 -26.84 27.73
CA VAL A 104 9.94 -25.55 27.23
C VAL A 104 11.17 -25.78 26.34
N GLN A 105 11.22 -25.13 25.17
CA GLN A 105 12.30 -25.21 24.16
C GLN A 105 12.48 -26.56 23.44
N SER A 106 11.42 -27.36 23.32
CA SER A 106 11.44 -28.58 22.49
C SER A 106 11.39 -28.24 21.00
N ALA A 107 12.50 -27.73 20.45
CA ALA A 107 12.63 -27.48 19.02
C ALA A 107 12.97 -28.77 18.27
N GLY A 108 12.51 -28.90 17.02
CA GLY A 108 12.96 -29.98 16.15
C GLY A 108 14.49 -29.90 15.98
N ILE A 109 14.96 -28.69 15.66
CA ILE A 109 16.37 -28.32 15.68
C ILE A 109 16.55 -27.11 16.58
N LEU A 110 17.36 -27.24 17.63
CA LEU A 110 17.86 -26.12 18.42
C LEU A 110 19.31 -25.81 18.01
N ASN A 111 19.58 -24.59 17.57
CA ASN A 111 20.92 -24.15 17.18
C ASN A 111 21.41 -22.98 18.04
N ASP A 112 22.39 -23.24 18.91
CA ASP A 112 23.16 -22.22 19.63
C ASP A 112 24.56 -22.02 19.02
N GLY A 113 24.99 -22.93 18.14
CA GLY A 113 26.28 -22.91 17.45
C GLY A 113 26.21 -22.33 16.02
N THR A 114 27.10 -22.82 15.15
CA THR A 114 27.11 -22.51 13.72
C THR A 114 26.69 -23.73 12.90
N ILE A 115 25.72 -23.57 12.02
CA ILE A 115 25.38 -24.51 10.96
C ILE A 115 25.68 -23.83 9.62
N VAL A 116 26.54 -24.44 8.80
CA VAL A 116 26.83 -23.87 7.47
C VAL A 116 25.65 -24.10 6.52
N ALA A 117 25.17 -25.33 6.42
CA ALA A 117 24.01 -25.66 5.60
C ALA A 117 23.02 -26.51 6.40
N LEU A 118 21.79 -26.03 6.53
CA LEU A 118 20.64 -26.81 6.95
C LEU A 118 19.77 -27.07 5.71
N ILE A 119 19.63 -28.32 5.32
CA ILE A 119 18.85 -28.74 4.16
C ILE A 119 17.73 -29.66 4.64
N ASP A 120 16.48 -29.23 4.49
CA ASP A 120 15.32 -30.04 4.81
C ASP A 120 14.57 -30.44 3.54
N ASN A 121 14.51 -31.74 3.27
CA ASN A 121 13.65 -32.34 2.26
C ASN A 121 12.61 -33.29 2.89
N GLY A 122 12.62 -33.45 4.22
CA GLY A 122 11.77 -34.37 4.98
C GLY A 122 10.80 -33.61 5.86
N THR A 123 10.68 -34.02 7.12
CA THR A 123 9.83 -33.34 8.11
C THR A 123 10.64 -32.97 9.35
N ILE A 124 10.54 -31.70 9.76
CA ILE A 124 11.03 -31.20 11.05
C ILE A 124 9.84 -30.68 11.84
N ILE A 125 9.61 -31.24 13.02
CA ILE A 125 8.55 -30.84 13.95
C ILE A 125 9.21 -30.49 15.28
N GLY A 126 8.86 -29.34 15.84
CA GLY A 126 9.16 -29.02 17.22
C GLY A 126 8.00 -28.30 17.88
N ASN A 127 7.88 -28.43 19.19
CA ASN A 127 6.89 -27.69 19.94
C ASN A 127 7.13 -26.18 19.86
N SER A 128 8.24 -25.67 20.41
CA SER A 128 8.55 -24.23 20.38
C SER A 128 8.96 -23.74 19.00
N GLY A 129 9.45 -24.63 18.15
CA GLY A 129 9.55 -24.38 16.73
C GLY A 129 10.21 -25.51 15.97
N GLY A 130 9.94 -25.61 14.67
CA GLY A 130 10.60 -26.62 13.84
C GLY A 130 12.12 -26.41 13.85
N VAL A 131 12.54 -25.17 13.57
CA VAL A 131 13.92 -24.71 13.71
C VAL A 131 13.97 -23.51 14.65
N TYR A 132 14.74 -23.60 15.73
CA TYR A 132 14.97 -22.53 16.69
C TYR A 132 16.45 -22.14 16.69
N ASN A 133 16.77 -20.93 16.21
CA ASN A 133 18.13 -20.47 15.97
C ASN A 133 18.53 -19.32 16.91
N ASN A 134 19.37 -19.61 17.90
CA ASN A 134 20.09 -18.63 18.72
C ASN A 134 21.52 -18.35 18.23
N GLY A 135 22.04 -19.21 17.35
CA GLY A 135 23.37 -19.09 16.76
C GLY A 135 23.35 -18.57 15.32
N THR A 136 24.21 -19.15 14.49
CA THR A 136 24.36 -18.81 13.06
C THR A 136 23.92 -19.98 12.20
N ILE A 137 23.04 -19.74 11.25
CA ILE A 137 22.80 -20.65 10.12
C ILE A 137 23.17 -19.91 8.84
N PHE A 138 24.20 -20.32 8.11
CA PHE A 138 24.56 -19.60 6.88
C PHE A 138 23.51 -19.81 5.77
N GLY A 139 22.99 -21.02 5.62
CA GLY A 139 21.89 -21.32 4.70
C GLY A 139 20.93 -22.35 5.26
N LEU A 140 19.63 -22.03 5.24
CA LEU A 140 18.53 -22.93 5.49
C LEU A 140 17.75 -23.09 4.18
N THR A 141 17.71 -24.29 3.62
CA THR A 141 16.91 -24.63 2.44
C THR A 141 15.85 -25.65 2.83
N ASN A 142 14.59 -25.33 2.57
CA ASN A 142 13.46 -26.20 2.83
C ASN A 142 12.72 -26.54 1.52
N THR A 143 12.68 -27.82 1.17
CA THR A 143 11.74 -28.38 0.17
C THR A 143 10.76 -29.36 0.83
N GLY A 144 10.93 -29.64 2.12
CA GLY A 144 10.08 -30.49 2.94
C GLY A 144 9.12 -29.68 3.82
N ASN A 145 8.98 -30.08 5.07
CA ASN A 145 8.01 -29.56 6.02
C ASN A 145 8.70 -29.15 7.33
N ILE A 146 8.63 -27.87 7.68
CA ILE A 146 9.11 -27.35 8.97
C ILE A 146 7.91 -26.86 9.79
N PHE A 147 7.60 -27.56 10.88
CA PHE A 147 6.43 -27.32 11.73
C PHE A 147 6.80 -26.92 13.15
N GLY A 148 6.23 -25.81 13.62
CA GLY A 148 6.26 -25.36 15.00
C GLY A 148 4.89 -25.49 15.66
N SER A 149 4.71 -26.41 16.61
CA SER A 149 3.40 -26.71 17.19
C SER A 149 2.86 -25.66 18.17
N SER A 150 3.70 -24.76 18.71
CA SER A 150 3.26 -23.74 19.68
C SER A 150 3.67 -22.31 19.36
N ILE A 151 4.76 -22.09 18.63
CA ILE A 151 5.23 -20.73 18.30
C ILE A 151 5.46 -20.59 16.79
N ALA A 152 6.62 -21.04 16.28
CA ALA A 152 7.01 -20.75 14.91
C ALA A 152 7.57 -21.93 14.14
N GLY A 153 7.32 -21.99 12.82
CA GLY A 153 8.00 -22.96 11.96
C GLY A 153 9.52 -22.74 12.02
N VAL A 154 9.94 -21.50 11.76
CA VAL A 154 11.32 -21.05 11.96
C VAL A 154 11.33 -19.86 12.94
N TYR A 155 12.08 -20.00 14.04
CA TYR A 155 12.36 -18.95 15.00
C TYR A 155 13.82 -18.53 14.91
N ASN A 156 14.10 -17.27 14.56
CA ASN A 156 15.44 -16.72 14.43
C ASN A 156 15.71 -15.62 15.46
N ALA A 157 16.50 -15.92 16.49
CA ALA A 157 16.95 -14.96 17.48
C ALA A 157 18.28 -14.28 17.13
N ASN A 158 19.07 -14.84 16.20
CA ASN A 158 20.41 -14.32 15.89
C ASN A 158 20.65 -14.20 14.38
N PHE A 159 21.29 -15.15 13.70
CA PHE A 159 21.62 -14.96 12.29
C PHE A 159 21.22 -16.14 11.40
N ILE A 160 20.48 -15.84 10.35
CA ILE A 160 20.33 -16.69 9.17
C ILE A 160 20.84 -15.92 7.96
N GLY A 161 21.79 -16.49 7.22
CA GLY A 161 22.27 -15.88 5.97
C GLY A 161 21.18 -15.95 4.90
N SER A 162 20.79 -17.16 4.51
CA SER A 162 19.71 -17.38 3.55
C SER A 162 18.66 -18.34 4.10
N LEU A 163 17.39 -17.96 4.07
CA LEU A 163 16.23 -18.81 4.32
C LEU A 163 15.48 -19.03 3.00
N ALA A 164 15.62 -20.20 2.40
CA ALA A 164 15.00 -20.55 1.13
C ALA A 164 13.92 -21.63 1.32
N ASN A 165 12.65 -21.24 1.30
CA ASN A 165 11.52 -22.16 1.26
C ASN A 165 11.16 -22.48 -0.21
N ASN A 166 11.81 -23.50 -0.76
CA ASN A 166 11.77 -23.85 -2.17
C ASN A 166 10.75 -24.94 -2.48
N GLY A 167 9.46 -24.58 -2.53
CA GLY A 167 8.36 -25.53 -2.72
C GLY A 167 7.95 -26.31 -1.47
N GLY A 168 8.68 -26.16 -0.35
CA GLY A 168 8.33 -26.73 0.94
C GLY A 168 7.26 -25.95 1.70
N THR A 169 6.91 -26.43 2.89
CA THR A 169 6.02 -25.75 3.83
C THR A 169 6.77 -25.36 5.10
N ILE A 170 6.66 -24.10 5.51
CA ILE A 170 7.03 -23.64 6.85
C ILE A 170 5.76 -23.22 7.55
N LEU A 171 5.38 -23.89 8.61
CA LEU A 171 4.12 -23.64 9.31
C LEU A 171 4.38 -23.54 10.81
N GLY A 172 3.93 -22.46 11.42
CA GLY A 172 3.90 -22.33 12.88
C GLY A 172 2.48 -22.12 13.38
N ALA A 173 2.21 -22.65 14.57
CA ALA A 173 0.93 -22.45 15.25
C ALA A 173 0.61 -20.96 15.38
N GLN A 174 1.57 -20.13 15.78
CA GLN A 174 1.39 -18.67 15.77
C GLN A 174 1.96 -18.05 14.50
N THR A 175 3.24 -18.28 14.23
CA THR A 175 3.98 -17.57 13.18
C THR A 175 4.70 -18.52 12.23
N GLY A 176 4.63 -18.33 10.91
CA GLY A 176 5.42 -19.16 9.99
C GLY A 176 6.93 -18.96 10.22
N VAL A 177 7.38 -17.72 10.04
CA VAL A 177 8.77 -17.30 10.34
C VAL A 177 8.76 -16.15 11.33
N TYR A 178 9.36 -16.36 12.50
CA TYR A 178 9.49 -15.35 13.55
C TYR A 178 10.96 -14.90 13.63
N ASN A 179 11.22 -13.61 13.42
CA ASN A 179 12.57 -13.06 13.36
C ASN A 179 12.78 -11.93 14.38
N GLN A 180 13.65 -12.15 15.35
CA GLN A 180 14.23 -11.11 16.24
C GLN A 180 15.67 -10.77 15.87
N GLY A 181 16.35 -11.68 15.15
CA GLY A 181 17.71 -11.49 14.67
C GLY A 181 17.79 -10.89 13.27
N THR A 182 18.79 -11.32 12.51
CA THR A 182 18.99 -10.98 11.10
C THR A 182 18.71 -12.19 10.22
N ILE A 183 17.87 -12.01 9.20
CA ILE A 183 17.79 -12.88 8.02
C ILE A 183 18.29 -12.05 6.83
N ALA A 184 19.47 -12.37 6.28
CA ALA A 184 20.01 -11.54 5.20
C ALA A 184 19.16 -11.66 3.91
N SER A 185 18.71 -12.87 3.56
CA SER A 185 17.75 -13.10 2.50
C SER A 185 16.73 -14.19 2.84
N LEU A 186 15.45 -13.91 2.58
CA LEU A 186 14.35 -14.86 2.65
C LEU A 186 13.75 -15.02 1.25
N SER A 187 13.76 -16.23 0.69
CA SER A 187 13.08 -16.54 -0.57
C SER A 187 12.02 -17.60 -0.34
N ASN A 188 10.79 -17.32 -0.77
CA ASN A 188 9.67 -18.25 -0.67
C ASN A 188 9.07 -18.54 -2.04
N SER A 189 9.25 -19.76 -2.55
CA SER A 189 8.49 -20.32 -3.67
C SER A 189 7.50 -21.41 -3.24
N GLY A 190 7.58 -21.84 -1.98
CA GLY A 190 6.62 -22.74 -1.32
C GLY A 190 5.57 -21.97 -0.51
N THR A 191 5.20 -22.54 0.63
CA THR A 191 4.15 -22.01 1.53
C THR A 191 4.73 -21.66 2.90
N ILE A 192 4.49 -20.44 3.39
CA ILE A 192 4.78 -20.01 4.76
C ILE A 192 3.45 -19.65 5.45
N VAL A 193 3.15 -20.23 6.61
CA VAL A 193 1.86 -20.08 7.29
C VAL A 193 2.04 -19.82 8.79
N GLY A 194 1.40 -18.76 9.30
CA GLY A 194 1.11 -18.60 10.72
C GLY A 194 -0.38 -18.83 10.98
N ILE A 195 -0.72 -19.88 11.72
CA ILE A 195 -2.12 -20.35 11.87
C ILE A 195 -2.96 -19.42 12.76
N GLU A 196 -2.38 -18.86 13.81
CA GLU A 196 -3.09 -18.02 14.80
C GLU A 196 -2.64 -16.56 14.74
N PHE A 197 -1.49 -16.27 14.13
CA PHE A 197 -0.93 -14.91 14.11
C PHE A 197 -0.47 -14.44 12.73
N THR A 198 0.83 -14.50 12.42
CA THR A 198 1.42 -13.83 11.26
C THR A 198 2.17 -14.81 10.37
N GLY A 199 2.11 -14.68 9.05
CA GLY A 199 2.93 -15.51 8.15
C GLY A 199 4.44 -15.31 8.41
N ILE A 200 4.90 -14.07 8.31
CA ILE A 200 6.27 -13.66 8.68
C ILE A 200 6.22 -12.49 9.65
N TYR A 201 6.75 -12.67 10.85
CA TYR A 201 6.83 -11.62 11.86
C TYR A 201 8.28 -11.20 12.08
N ASN A 202 8.62 -9.98 11.65
CA ASN A 202 9.91 -9.35 11.94
C ASN A 202 9.79 -8.48 13.19
N ASP A 203 10.12 -9.04 14.35
CA ASP A 203 9.92 -8.45 15.67
C ASP A 203 11.22 -7.79 16.16
N GLY A 204 11.44 -6.52 15.79
CA GLY A 204 12.69 -5.79 16.10
C GLY A 204 13.93 -6.26 15.32
N GLY A 205 13.82 -7.35 14.57
CA GLY A 205 14.89 -7.90 13.74
C GLY A 205 15.13 -7.17 12.41
N THR A 206 16.06 -7.70 11.62
CA THR A 206 16.32 -7.27 10.24
C THR A 206 16.06 -8.40 9.25
N ILE A 207 15.27 -8.14 8.22
CA ILE A 207 15.24 -8.95 7.00
C ILE A 207 15.82 -8.11 5.87
N GLY A 208 16.93 -8.54 5.27
CA GLY A 208 17.55 -7.79 4.16
C GLY A 208 16.63 -7.75 2.95
N ASN A 209 16.47 -8.89 2.29
CA ASN A 209 15.58 -9.07 1.14
C ASN A 209 14.59 -10.21 1.38
N LEU A 210 13.31 -9.96 1.14
CA LEU A 210 12.24 -10.96 1.11
C LEU A 210 11.72 -11.06 -0.33
N THR A 211 11.90 -12.21 -0.97
CA THR A 211 11.34 -12.50 -2.30
C THR A 211 10.28 -13.58 -2.19
N ASN A 212 9.06 -13.28 -2.65
CA ASN A 212 7.95 -14.21 -2.62
C ASN A 212 7.45 -14.49 -4.04
N SER A 213 7.52 -15.75 -4.47
CA SER A 213 6.84 -16.28 -5.66
C SER A 213 5.85 -17.40 -5.31
N GLY A 214 5.81 -17.83 -4.06
CA GLY A 214 4.85 -18.78 -3.51
C GLY A 214 3.81 -18.06 -2.66
N SER A 215 3.41 -18.68 -1.55
CA SER A 215 2.37 -18.16 -0.66
C SER A 215 2.87 -17.87 0.74
N ILE A 216 2.49 -16.70 1.27
CA ILE A 216 2.67 -16.31 2.67
C ILE A 216 1.29 -15.99 3.24
N TYR A 217 0.86 -16.76 4.24
CA TYR A 217 -0.43 -16.61 4.90
C TYR A 217 -0.26 -16.36 6.40
N GLY A 218 -0.99 -15.39 6.94
CA GLY A 218 -1.21 -15.29 8.37
C GLY A 218 -2.69 -15.14 8.71
N TYR A 219 -3.06 -15.58 9.90
CA TYR A 219 -4.42 -15.40 10.38
C TYR A 219 -4.79 -13.92 10.56
N TYR A 220 -3.90 -13.13 11.16
CA TYR A 220 -4.05 -11.69 11.25
C TYR A 220 -3.27 -10.99 10.13
N GLU A 221 -1.98 -11.24 9.99
CA GLU A 221 -1.13 -10.45 9.10
C GLU A 221 -0.32 -11.38 8.19
N GLY A 222 -0.27 -11.11 6.88
CA GLY A 222 0.61 -11.88 5.99
C GLY A 222 2.07 -11.67 6.39
N ILE A 223 2.46 -10.40 6.53
CA ILE A 223 3.76 -9.97 7.04
C ILE A 223 3.56 -8.83 8.03
N THR A 224 4.17 -8.95 9.21
CA THR A 224 4.26 -7.86 10.20
C THR A 224 5.72 -7.41 10.33
N ASN A 225 5.98 -6.11 10.20
CA ASN A 225 7.30 -5.53 10.36
C ASN A 225 7.37 -4.52 11.52
N ASN A 226 7.95 -4.97 12.63
CA ASN A 226 8.30 -4.18 13.81
C ASN A 226 9.83 -3.92 13.91
N GLY A 227 10.58 -4.20 12.85
CA GLY A 227 12.01 -3.89 12.74
C GLY A 227 12.38 -3.28 11.37
N LEU A 228 13.44 -3.77 10.76
CA LEU A 228 13.86 -3.33 9.43
C LEU A 228 13.61 -4.42 8.39
N ILE A 229 12.86 -4.11 7.34
CA ILE A 229 12.89 -4.88 6.10
C ILE A 229 13.51 -4.01 5.00
N GLY A 230 14.58 -4.49 4.38
CA GLY A 230 15.21 -3.78 3.26
C GLY A 230 14.29 -3.80 2.04
N THR A 231 13.90 -4.97 1.57
CA THR A 231 13.02 -5.10 0.40
C THR A 231 12.04 -6.25 0.53
N ILE A 232 10.79 -6.02 0.12
CA ILE A 232 9.81 -7.06 -0.17
C ILE A 232 9.57 -7.04 -1.68
N ASN A 233 9.90 -8.14 -2.35
CA ASN A 233 9.62 -8.39 -3.77
C ASN A 233 8.58 -9.51 -3.86
N ASN A 234 7.30 -9.14 -3.99
CA ASN A 234 6.24 -10.09 -4.27
C ASN A 234 6.12 -10.28 -5.79
N LEU A 235 6.75 -11.32 -6.32
CA LEU A 235 6.84 -11.60 -7.76
C LEU A 235 5.47 -12.01 -8.32
N SER A 236 5.36 -12.04 -9.65
CA SER A 236 4.16 -12.59 -10.31
C SER A 236 3.91 -14.02 -9.85
N GLY A 237 2.65 -14.36 -9.53
CA GLY A 237 2.27 -15.63 -8.91
C GLY A 237 2.43 -15.68 -7.39
N GLY A 238 3.22 -14.78 -6.81
CA GLY A 238 3.37 -14.64 -5.37
C GLY A 238 2.10 -14.12 -4.69
N THR A 239 1.71 -14.72 -3.57
CA THR A 239 0.60 -14.29 -2.73
C THR A 239 1.10 -13.97 -1.32
N ILE A 240 0.74 -12.78 -0.83
CA ILE A 240 0.87 -12.40 0.58
C ILE A 240 -0.54 -12.08 1.08
N TYR A 241 -1.01 -12.79 2.09
CA TYR A 241 -2.37 -12.64 2.58
C TYR A 241 -2.47 -12.73 4.10
N GLY A 242 -3.19 -11.79 4.70
CA GLY A 242 -3.57 -11.85 6.12
C GLY A 242 -5.06 -11.60 6.33
N GLY A 243 -5.62 -12.04 7.45
CA GLY A 243 -7.03 -11.75 7.76
C GLY A 243 -7.29 -10.27 8.01
N SER A 244 -6.42 -9.59 8.75
CA SER A 244 -6.45 -8.14 8.99
C SER A 244 -5.70 -7.39 7.90
N SER A 245 -4.39 -7.59 7.72
CA SER A 245 -3.64 -6.95 6.64
C SER A 245 -2.73 -7.90 5.86
N GLY A 246 -2.50 -7.59 4.58
CA GLY A 246 -1.54 -8.36 3.78
C GLY A 246 -0.14 -8.07 4.30
N ILE A 247 0.18 -6.79 4.43
CA ILE A 247 1.42 -6.30 5.05
C ILE A 247 1.07 -5.22 6.07
N ASN A 248 1.53 -5.40 7.30
CA ASN A 248 1.54 -4.37 8.34
C ASN A 248 2.97 -3.91 8.61
N ASN A 249 3.28 -2.63 8.35
CA ASN A 249 4.59 -2.03 8.57
C ASN A 249 4.53 -0.99 9.69
N ASP A 250 5.08 -1.32 10.86
CA ASP A 250 5.05 -0.43 12.03
C ASP A 250 6.36 0.33 12.25
N THR A 251 7.40 0.03 11.45
CA THR A 251 8.75 0.61 11.60
C THR A 251 9.37 1.00 10.27
N SER A 252 10.24 0.19 9.65
CA SER A 252 10.92 0.60 8.40
C SER A 252 10.93 -0.49 7.35
N LEU A 253 10.35 -0.17 6.20
CA LEU A 253 10.42 -0.95 4.97
C LEU A 253 10.97 -0.07 3.85
N LYS A 254 12.17 -0.34 3.33
CA LYS A 254 12.77 0.57 2.33
C LYS A 254 12.06 0.49 0.98
N LEU A 255 11.78 -0.74 0.51
CA LEU A 255 11.14 -0.98 -0.78
C LEU A 255 10.10 -2.10 -0.70
N LEU A 256 8.88 -1.82 -1.13
CA LEU A 256 7.86 -2.81 -1.43
C LEU A 256 7.62 -2.81 -2.94
N SER A 257 7.99 -3.89 -3.62
CA SER A 257 7.69 -4.12 -5.03
C SER A 257 6.69 -5.28 -5.18
N ASN A 258 5.52 -4.97 -5.71
CA ASN A 258 4.45 -5.94 -5.93
C ASN A 258 4.18 -6.15 -7.42
N SER A 259 4.33 -7.39 -7.87
CA SER A 259 3.92 -7.92 -9.18
C SER A 259 2.96 -9.10 -9.06
N GLY A 260 2.76 -9.63 -7.84
CA GLY A 260 1.77 -10.63 -7.50
C GLY A 260 0.58 -10.03 -6.76
N THR A 261 0.05 -10.80 -5.80
CA THR A 261 -1.12 -10.42 -5.00
C THR A 261 -0.71 -10.12 -3.55
N ILE A 262 -1.10 -8.96 -3.05
CA ILE A 262 -1.12 -8.61 -1.63
C ILE A 262 -2.57 -8.37 -1.24
N GLY A 263 -3.11 -9.20 -0.36
CA GLY A 263 -4.54 -9.20 -0.06
C GLY A 263 -4.85 -9.29 1.43
N SER A 264 -6.04 -8.85 1.82
CA SER A 264 -6.59 -9.15 3.15
C SER A 264 -8.10 -8.92 3.24
N ALA A 265 -8.70 -9.27 4.39
CA ALA A 265 -10.08 -8.91 4.69
C ALA A 265 -10.24 -7.47 5.23
N ARG A 266 -9.18 -6.76 5.65
CA ARG A 266 -9.26 -5.35 6.08
C ARG A 266 -8.37 -4.41 5.27
N ASN A 267 -7.04 -4.49 5.40
CA ASN A 267 -6.09 -3.56 4.76
C ASN A 267 -5.11 -4.29 3.83
N GLY A 268 -4.96 -3.93 2.56
CA GLY A 268 -3.98 -4.62 1.70
C GLY A 268 -2.56 -4.39 2.21
N VAL A 269 -2.14 -3.13 2.24
CA VAL A 269 -0.93 -2.66 2.91
C VAL A 269 -1.32 -1.61 3.94
N TYR A 270 -0.88 -1.77 5.18
CA TYR A 270 -1.08 -0.81 6.27
C TYR A 270 0.28 -0.37 6.80
N ASP A 271 0.56 0.93 6.73
CA ASP A 271 1.81 1.53 7.16
C ASP A 271 1.56 2.49 8.33
N THR A 272 2.16 2.18 9.48
CA THR A 272 2.25 3.08 10.63
C THR A 272 3.68 3.53 10.95
N GLY A 273 4.66 3.00 10.22
CA GLY A 273 6.06 3.40 10.27
C GLY A 273 6.47 4.19 9.03
N SER A 274 7.43 3.66 8.28
CA SER A 274 7.92 4.27 7.05
C SER A 274 8.11 3.23 5.95
N ILE A 275 7.48 3.49 4.81
CA ILE A 275 7.81 2.87 3.54
C ILE A 275 8.56 3.88 2.66
N GLY A 276 9.80 3.55 2.29
CA GLY A 276 10.57 4.39 1.38
C GLY A 276 9.91 4.47 0.00
N THR A 277 9.65 3.32 -0.62
CA THR A 277 9.00 3.26 -1.92
C THR A 277 8.08 2.05 -2.00
N LEU A 278 6.84 2.27 -2.42
CA LEU A 278 5.85 1.24 -2.76
C LEU A 278 5.62 1.28 -4.27
N ILE A 279 5.94 0.18 -4.96
CA ILE A 279 5.70 -0.01 -6.39
C ILE A 279 4.68 -1.14 -6.55
N ASN A 280 3.49 -0.82 -7.03
CA ASN A 280 2.56 -1.81 -7.53
C ASN A 280 2.64 -1.83 -9.06
N THR A 281 3.32 -2.84 -9.60
CA THR A 281 3.56 -2.99 -11.05
C THR A 281 2.27 -3.33 -11.80
N SER A 282 2.29 -3.35 -13.13
CA SER A 282 1.10 -3.55 -13.96
C SER A 282 0.37 -4.88 -13.73
N SER A 283 1.08 -5.93 -13.29
CA SER A 283 0.46 -7.21 -12.88
C SER A 283 0.15 -7.27 -11.39
N GLY A 284 0.60 -6.29 -10.62
CA GLY A 284 0.43 -6.22 -9.18
C GLY A 284 -1.01 -5.91 -8.78
N LEU A 285 -1.52 -6.70 -7.85
CA LEU A 285 -2.80 -6.48 -7.18
C LEU A 285 -2.56 -6.24 -5.69
N ILE A 286 -3.00 -5.10 -5.19
CA ILE A 286 -3.12 -4.84 -3.75
C ILE A 286 -4.61 -4.67 -3.45
N TYR A 287 -5.15 -5.45 -2.51
CA TYR A 287 -6.53 -5.28 -2.09
C TYR A 287 -6.76 -5.48 -0.60
N GLY A 288 -7.71 -4.73 -0.04
CA GLY A 288 -8.22 -4.94 1.31
C GLY A 288 -9.72 -4.73 1.39
N GLY A 289 -10.40 -5.47 2.27
CA GLY A 289 -11.86 -5.34 2.43
C GLY A 289 -12.31 -3.95 2.92
N SER A 290 -11.42 -3.15 3.51
CA SER A 290 -11.65 -1.75 3.86
C SER A 290 -10.71 -0.82 3.10
N ILE A 291 -9.39 -1.03 3.19
CA ILE A 291 -8.39 -0.12 2.61
C ILE A 291 -7.44 -0.90 1.69
N GLY A 292 -7.17 -0.42 0.48
CA GLY A 292 -6.12 -1.00 -0.37
C GLY A 292 -4.73 -0.69 0.20
N VAL A 293 -4.36 0.58 0.26
CA VAL A 293 -3.14 1.08 0.91
C VAL A 293 -3.51 2.13 1.95
N GLY A 294 -3.18 1.88 3.22
CA GLY A 294 -3.40 2.80 4.34
C GLY A 294 -2.09 3.30 4.91
N VAL A 295 -2.00 4.60 5.14
CA VAL A 295 -0.91 5.26 5.87
C VAL A 295 -1.53 5.88 7.11
N SER A 296 -1.07 5.58 8.31
CA SER A 296 -1.71 6.06 9.54
C SER A 296 -0.67 6.32 10.63
N THR A 297 -1.05 6.95 11.73
CA THR A 297 -0.17 6.99 12.89
C THR A 297 -0.31 5.74 13.75
N SER A 298 0.80 5.31 14.32
CA SER A 298 0.82 4.47 15.52
C SER A 298 1.74 5.12 16.55
N HIS A 299 1.36 5.08 17.83
CA HIS A 299 2.16 5.62 18.95
C HIS A 299 2.63 7.08 18.78
N GLY A 300 1.86 7.91 18.07
CA GLY A 300 2.16 9.33 17.86
C GLY A 300 3.19 9.62 16.75
N ILE A 301 3.64 8.61 16.01
CA ILE A 301 4.48 8.77 14.82
C ILE A 301 3.61 8.61 13.59
N ALA A 302 3.66 9.57 12.66
CA ALA A 302 2.96 9.50 11.39
C ALA A 302 3.59 8.46 10.47
N GLY A 303 2.75 7.55 9.95
CA GLY A 303 3.09 6.70 8.84
C GLY A 303 3.57 7.54 7.65
N THR A 304 4.59 7.07 6.94
CA THR A 304 5.16 7.79 5.81
C THR A 304 5.37 6.85 4.63
N ILE A 305 4.78 7.19 3.49
CA ILE A 305 5.17 6.61 2.20
C ILE A 305 5.83 7.71 1.37
N SER A 306 7.15 7.65 1.16
CA SER A 306 7.82 8.69 0.37
C SER A 306 7.38 8.66 -1.10
N VAL A 307 7.32 7.46 -1.69
CA VAL A 307 6.83 7.26 -3.07
C VAL A 307 5.84 6.10 -3.13
N LEU A 308 4.62 6.37 -3.60
CA LEU A 308 3.61 5.38 -3.98
C LEU A 308 3.46 5.42 -5.51
N SER A 309 3.96 4.40 -6.21
CA SER A 309 3.84 4.24 -7.65
C SER A 309 2.92 3.07 -7.98
N ASN A 310 1.76 3.38 -8.56
CA ASN A 310 0.78 2.38 -9.00
C ASN A 310 0.70 2.34 -10.52
N SER A 311 0.91 1.15 -11.08
CA SER A 311 0.62 0.80 -12.48
C SER A 311 -0.31 -0.40 -12.60
N GLY A 312 -0.53 -1.13 -11.49
CA GLY A 312 -1.50 -2.21 -11.38
C GLY A 312 -2.81 -1.77 -10.72
N GLY A 313 -3.40 -2.68 -9.94
CA GLY A 313 -4.64 -2.43 -9.22
C GLY A 313 -4.44 -2.25 -7.72
N ILE A 314 -4.98 -1.16 -7.16
CA ILE A 314 -5.13 -0.95 -5.72
C ILE A 314 -6.62 -0.82 -5.42
N TYR A 315 -7.18 -1.75 -4.64
CA TYR A 315 -8.61 -1.82 -4.34
C TYR A 315 -8.88 -1.84 -2.84
N GLY A 316 -9.74 -0.95 -2.37
CA GLY A 316 -10.29 -1.02 -1.01
C GLY A 316 -11.81 -1.11 -1.04
N GLY A 317 -12.40 -1.93 -0.17
CA GLY A 317 -13.86 -1.95 -0.04
C GLY A 317 -14.44 -0.62 0.44
N LYS A 318 -13.64 0.21 1.13
CA LYS A 318 -13.98 1.60 1.48
C LYS A 318 -13.07 2.59 0.73
N TYR A 319 -11.76 2.47 0.89
CA TYR A 319 -10.78 3.42 0.35
C TYR A 319 -9.70 2.73 -0.47
N GLY A 320 -9.48 3.14 -1.72
CA GLY A 320 -8.35 2.61 -2.50
C GLY A 320 -7.03 2.95 -1.80
N VAL A 321 -6.81 4.24 -1.56
CA VAL A 321 -5.73 4.76 -0.72
C VAL A 321 -6.32 5.63 0.39
N ALA A 322 -5.90 5.42 1.63
CA ALA A 322 -6.24 6.27 2.77
C ALA A 322 -4.95 6.82 3.41
N ASN A 323 -4.81 8.15 3.44
CA ASN A 323 -3.69 8.85 4.08
C ASN A 323 -4.17 9.51 5.37
N GLY A 324 -3.80 8.91 6.49
CA GLY A 324 -4.22 9.15 7.87
C GLY A 324 -5.35 8.23 8.34
N SER A 325 -5.54 8.16 9.65
CA SER A 325 -6.63 7.37 10.23
C SER A 325 -8.00 7.95 9.89
N THR A 326 -8.95 7.06 9.67
CA THR A 326 -10.37 7.38 9.44
C THR A 326 -11.18 7.32 10.73
N SER A 327 -10.56 6.96 11.86
CA SER A 327 -11.15 7.06 13.20
C SER A 327 -10.86 8.44 13.79
N SER A 328 -11.72 8.91 14.71
CA SER A 328 -11.78 10.28 15.25
C SER A 328 -10.57 10.74 16.10
N GLY A 329 -9.40 10.10 15.95
CA GLY A 329 -8.15 10.52 16.57
C GLY A 329 -7.22 11.14 15.52
N ASN A 330 -6.61 12.28 15.85
CA ASN A 330 -5.67 13.01 15.00
C ASN A 330 -4.44 12.14 14.68
N SER A 331 -4.53 11.39 13.58
CA SER A 331 -3.59 10.34 13.20
C SER A 331 -3.10 10.60 11.78
N PRO A 332 -2.29 11.66 11.57
CA PRO A 332 -1.89 12.08 10.24
C PRO A 332 -1.04 11.03 9.51
N GLY A 333 -1.29 10.86 8.23
CA GLY A 333 -0.38 10.17 7.31
C GLY A 333 0.38 11.16 6.43
N TYR A 334 1.53 10.74 5.92
CA TYR A 334 2.26 11.48 4.90
C TYR A 334 2.53 10.61 3.67
N ILE A 335 2.13 11.11 2.50
CA ILE A 335 2.57 10.56 1.21
C ILE A 335 3.35 11.64 0.46
N GLY A 336 4.61 11.37 0.11
CA GLY A 336 5.42 12.30 -0.68
C GLY A 336 4.86 12.44 -2.09
N SER A 337 4.93 11.38 -2.89
CA SER A 337 4.34 11.36 -4.23
C SER A 337 3.47 10.13 -4.45
N LEU A 338 2.25 10.33 -4.93
CA LEU A 338 1.36 9.29 -5.43
C LEU A 338 1.28 9.41 -6.95
N SER A 339 1.90 8.46 -7.66
CA SER A 339 1.83 8.35 -9.12
C SER A 339 0.93 7.19 -9.49
N ASN A 340 -0.16 7.44 -10.21
CA ASN A 340 -1.10 6.43 -10.66
C ASN A 340 -1.18 6.37 -12.19
N SER A 341 -0.73 5.27 -12.77
CA SER A 341 -0.92 4.88 -14.18
C SER A 341 -1.81 3.64 -14.33
N GLY A 342 -2.15 2.98 -13.22
CA GLY A 342 -3.08 1.86 -13.16
C GLY A 342 -4.46 2.28 -12.61
N THR A 343 -5.07 1.42 -11.81
CA THR A 343 -6.35 1.73 -11.14
C THR A 343 -6.16 1.84 -9.64
N ILE A 344 -6.67 2.92 -9.04
CA ILE A 344 -6.94 3.05 -7.61
C ILE A 344 -8.45 3.15 -7.44
N ALA A 345 -9.05 2.21 -6.72
CA ALA A 345 -10.49 2.16 -6.53
C ALA A 345 -10.88 1.93 -5.08
N GLY A 346 -11.79 2.75 -4.59
CA GLY A 346 -12.46 2.54 -3.30
C GLY A 346 -13.94 2.32 -3.51
N GLY A 347 -14.54 1.42 -2.71
CA GLY A 347 -16.00 1.28 -2.69
C GLY A 347 -16.69 2.59 -2.32
N TYR A 348 -16.06 3.44 -1.50
CA TYR A 348 -16.51 4.79 -1.19
C TYR A 348 -15.68 5.82 -1.96
N THR A 349 -14.40 5.97 -1.57
CA THR A 349 -13.51 7.01 -2.11
C THR A 349 -12.24 6.39 -2.69
N GLY A 350 -11.82 6.81 -3.89
CA GLY A 350 -10.59 6.32 -4.52
C GLY A 350 -9.35 6.65 -3.69
N VAL A 351 -9.10 7.94 -3.47
CA VAL A 351 -8.03 8.45 -2.60
C VAL A 351 -8.62 9.35 -1.53
N TYR A 352 -8.41 9.01 -0.26
CA TYR A 352 -8.85 9.81 0.88
C TYR A 352 -7.66 10.36 1.66
N ASN A 353 -7.48 11.68 1.68
CA ASN A 353 -6.52 12.38 2.52
C ASN A 353 -7.23 12.98 3.73
N THR A 354 -7.01 12.43 4.92
CA THR A 354 -7.77 12.81 6.11
C THR A 354 -7.26 14.11 6.74
N TYR A 355 -7.99 14.61 7.74
CA TYR A 355 -7.61 15.78 8.52
C TYR A 355 -6.19 15.66 9.08
N SER A 356 -5.43 16.76 9.03
CA SER A 356 -4.00 16.86 9.39
C SER A 356 -3.03 16.02 8.54
N SER A 357 -3.52 15.16 7.65
CA SER A 357 -2.69 14.38 6.74
C SER A 357 -2.25 15.22 5.54
N SER A 358 -1.11 14.83 4.95
CA SER A 358 -0.62 15.51 3.74
C SER A 358 -0.16 14.57 2.65
N ILE A 359 -0.55 14.90 1.42
CA ILE A 359 -0.02 14.30 0.20
C ILE A 359 0.70 15.41 -0.56
N ALA A 360 2.01 15.31 -0.78
CA ALA A 360 2.72 16.41 -1.44
C ALA A 360 2.32 16.53 -2.92
N ALA A 361 2.22 15.41 -3.64
CA ALA A 361 1.77 15.38 -5.02
C ALA A 361 0.97 14.12 -5.39
N ILE A 362 -0.10 14.31 -6.16
CA ILE A 362 -0.83 13.27 -6.89
C ILE A 362 -0.60 13.50 -8.39
N SER A 363 -0.11 12.49 -9.10
CA SER A 363 0.00 12.48 -10.56
C SER A 363 -0.79 11.31 -11.11
N ASN A 364 -1.83 11.56 -11.88
CA ASN A 364 -2.75 10.54 -12.38
C ASN A 364 -2.75 10.50 -13.91
N SER A 365 -2.31 9.40 -14.50
CA SER A 365 -2.47 9.04 -15.91
C SER A 365 -3.34 7.79 -16.11
N GLY A 366 -3.70 7.11 -15.02
CA GLY A 366 -4.65 5.99 -14.99
C GLY A 366 -6.00 6.41 -14.43
N THR A 367 -6.66 5.51 -13.69
CA THR A 367 -7.98 5.73 -13.10
C THR A 367 -7.91 5.83 -11.59
N ILE A 368 -8.51 6.87 -11.03
CA ILE A 368 -8.87 6.98 -9.61
C ILE A 368 -10.39 7.04 -9.51
N ILE A 369 -11.00 6.09 -8.80
CA ILE A 369 -12.47 5.99 -8.72
C ILE A 369 -12.98 5.72 -7.30
N GLY A 370 -14.02 6.46 -6.91
CA GLY A 370 -14.87 6.17 -5.76
C GLY A 370 -16.25 5.72 -6.23
N PHE A 371 -16.68 4.52 -5.84
CA PHE A 371 -17.93 3.93 -6.33
C PHE A 371 -19.19 4.42 -5.63
N SER A 372 -19.08 5.03 -4.45
CA SER A 372 -20.25 5.56 -3.72
C SER A 372 -20.06 6.98 -3.18
N ASP A 373 -18.88 7.57 -3.35
CA ASP A 373 -18.58 8.92 -2.89
C ASP A 373 -17.64 9.64 -3.87
N ASN A 374 -16.42 9.98 -3.46
CA ASN A 374 -15.53 10.86 -4.22
C ASN A 374 -14.41 10.11 -4.96
N GLY A 375 -13.97 10.58 -6.12
CA GLY A 375 -12.72 10.07 -6.72
C GLY A 375 -11.54 10.36 -5.80
N ILE A 376 -11.38 11.63 -5.44
CA ILE A 376 -10.45 12.11 -4.43
C ILE A 376 -11.23 12.92 -3.38
N GLN A 377 -11.06 12.57 -2.11
CA GLN A 377 -11.50 13.42 -1.00
C GLN A 377 -10.30 13.93 -0.22
N ASN A 378 -10.25 15.25 -0.04
CA ASN A 378 -9.24 15.92 0.74
C ASN A 378 -9.89 16.65 1.91
N ASP A 379 -9.57 16.20 3.12
CA ASP A 379 -9.88 16.86 4.40
C ASP A 379 -8.59 17.44 5.04
N GLY A 380 -7.42 17.27 4.40
CA GLY A 380 -6.10 17.69 4.88
C GLY A 380 -5.38 18.66 3.93
N THR A 381 -4.11 18.41 3.63
CA THR A 381 -3.34 19.20 2.66
C THR A 381 -2.89 18.35 1.47
N ILE A 382 -3.21 18.79 0.25
CA ILE A 382 -2.59 18.25 -0.96
C ILE A 382 -1.79 19.37 -1.64
N GLY A 383 -0.49 19.16 -1.83
CA GLY A 383 0.34 20.17 -2.48
C GLY A 383 -0.06 20.37 -3.94
N THR A 384 -0.04 19.30 -4.73
CA THR A 384 -0.42 19.34 -6.15
C THR A 384 -1.24 18.12 -6.55
N ILE A 385 -2.29 18.32 -7.33
CA ILE A 385 -2.98 17.28 -8.10
C ILE A 385 -2.75 17.59 -9.58
N THR A 386 -2.14 16.64 -10.29
CA THR A 386 -1.99 16.69 -11.75
C THR A 386 -2.70 15.50 -12.35
N ASN A 387 -3.86 15.74 -12.97
CA ASN A 387 -4.53 14.75 -13.80
C ASN A 387 -3.99 14.90 -15.24
N LEU A 388 -3.10 13.99 -15.62
CA LEU A 388 -2.40 13.95 -16.91
C LEU A 388 -3.37 13.56 -18.04
N GLY A 389 -2.92 13.70 -19.29
CA GLY A 389 -3.65 13.17 -20.44
C GLY A 389 -3.90 11.67 -20.32
N GLY A 390 -5.15 11.23 -20.52
CA GLY A 390 -5.60 9.85 -20.28
C GLY A 390 -5.97 9.55 -18.82
N GLY A 391 -5.57 10.42 -17.89
CA GLY A 391 -5.94 10.33 -16.48
C GLY A 391 -7.43 10.58 -16.26
N THR A 392 -8.05 9.71 -15.48
CA THR A 392 -9.47 9.78 -15.13
C THR A 392 -9.65 9.78 -13.62
N ILE A 393 -10.35 10.78 -13.09
CA ILE A 393 -10.74 10.88 -11.68
C ILE A 393 -12.27 10.92 -11.62
N ILE A 394 -12.90 9.88 -11.04
CA ILE A 394 -14.35 9.69 -11.03
C ILE A 394 -14.88 9.50 -9.60
N GLY A 395 -15.96 10.20 -9.26
CA GLY A 395 -16.79 9.89 -8.09
C GLY A 395 -18.28 9.92 -8.41
N THR A 396 -19.09 9.27 -7.58
CA THR A 396 -20.56 9.38 -7.67
C THR A 396 -21.09 10.63 -6.97
N VAL A 397 -20.31 11.23 -6.08
CA VAL A 397 -20.58 12.56 -5.51
C VAL A 397 -19.71 13.56 -6.22
N SER A 398 -18.41 13.60 -5.92
CA SER A 398 -17.47 14.49 -6.60
C SER A 398 -16.30 13.77 -7.25
N GLY A 399 -15.81 14.27 -8.39
CA GLY A 399 -14.52 13.82 -8.91
C GLY A 399 -13.42 14.14 -7.89
N ILE A 400 -13.35 15.40 -7.49
CA ILE A 400 -12.48 15.89 -6.42
C ILE A 400 -13.31 16.71 -5.42
N ASN A 401 -13.27 16.34 -4.14
CA ASN A 401 -13.87 17.08 -3.04
C ASN A 401 -12.77 17.63 -2.11
N ASN A 402 -12.68 18.95 -2.00
CA ASN A 402 -11.78 19.65 -1.08
C ASN A 402 -12.61 20.26 0.06
N ASN A 403 -12.62 19.58 1.21
CA ASN A 403 -13.56 19.81 2.29
C ASN A 403 -12.85 20.35 3.54
N PHE A 404 -13.01 21.64 3.84
CA PHE A 404 -12.26 22.36 4.89
C PHE A 404 -10.73 22.17 4.79
N ALA A 405 -10.24 21.98 3.57
CA ALA A 405 -8.91 21.48 3.27
C ALA A 405 -8.16 22.41 2.30
N SER A 406 -6.89 22.13 2.08
CA SER A 406 -6.07 22.92 1.13
C SER A 406 -5.56 22.08 -0.03
N ILE A 407 -5.69 22.62 -1.23
CA ILE A 407 -5.00 22.19 -2.44
C ILE A 407 -4.14 23.36 -2.93
N GLY A 408 -2.83 23.14 -3.10
CA GLY A 408 -1.96 24.15 -3.70
C GLY A 408 -2.32 24.36 -5.17
N THR A 409 -2.06 23.34 -5.99
CA THR A 409 -2.34 23.36 -7.42
C THR A 409 -3.20 22.17 -7.84
N LEU A 410 -4.28 22.44 -8.57
CA LEU A 410 -5.06 21.44 -9.30
C LEU A 410 -4.90 21.69 -10.81
N SER A 411 -4.21 20.78 -11.50
CA SER A 411 -3.99 20.82 -12.95
C SER A 411 -4.68 19.63 -13.60
N ASN A 412 -5.70 19.90 -14.40
CA ASN A 412 -6.31 18.90 -15.28
C ASN A 412 -5.79 19.14 -16.70
N GLN A 413 -4.82 18.35 -17.15
CA GLN A 413 -4.16 18.54 -18.43
C GLN A 413 -5.05 18.12 -19.61
N ALA A 414 -4.64 18.47 -20.83
CA ALA A 414 -5.35 18.08 -22.04
C ALA A 414 -5.51 16.55 -22.11
N GLY A 415 -6.74 16.11 -22.37
CA GLY A 415 -7.11 14.68 -22.35
C GLY A 415 -7.31 14.07 -20.96
N GLY A 416 -7.14 14.84 -19.88
CA GLY A 416 -7.52 14.43 -18.53
C GLY A 416 -9.02 14.65 -18.28
N THR A 417 -9.64 13.72 -17.55
CA THR A 417 -11.04 13.80 -17.13
C THR A 417 -11.16 13.85 -15.61
N ILE A 418 -11.89 14.84 -15.11
CA ILE A 418 -12.39 14.90 -13.73
C ILE A 418 -13.92 14.92 -13.80
N PHE A 419 -14.55 13.92 -13.22
CA PHE A 419 -15.99 13.75 -13.29
C PHE A 419 -16.56 13.36 -11.92
N GLY A 420 -17.60 14.05 -11.49
CA GLY A 420 -18.41 13.62 -10.35
C GLY A 420 -19.87 13.58 -10.76
N ALA A 421 -20.66 12.60 -10.32
CA ALA A 421 -22.06 12.60 -10.73
C ALA A 421 -22.77 13.90 -10.29
N GLN A 422 -22.43 14.42 -9.11
CA GLN A 422 -22.84 15.75 -8.63
C GLN A 422 -21.84 16.84 -9.01
N ASN A 423 -20.57 16.73 -8.63
CA ASN A 423 -19.62 17.83 -8.89
C ASN A 423 -18.31 17.32 -9.49
N GLY A 424 -17.86 17.88 -10.61
CA GLY A 424 -16.51 17.56 -11.12
C GLY A 424 -15.46 17.89 -10.06
N VAL A 425 -15.44 19.16 -9.64
CA VAL A 425 -14.62 19.67 -8.53
C VAL A 425 -15.52 20.40 -7.55
N TYR A 426 -15.47 20.01 -6.28
CA TYR A 426 -16.16 20.67 -5.19
C TYR A 426 -15.15 21.22 -4.17
N ASN A 427 -15.17 22.53 -3.96
CA ASN A 427 -14.38 23.22 -2.93
C ASN A 427 -15.32 23.73 -1.84
N PHE A 428 -15.43 22.98 -0.74
CA PHE A 428 -16.33 23.27 0.37
C PHE A 428 -15.56 23.85 1.55
N TYR A 429 -15.67 25.17 1.76
CA TYR A 429 -14.91 25.92 2.77
C TYR A 429 -13.39 25.63 2.76
N GLY A 430 -12.87 25.11 1.64
CA GLY A 430 -11.47 24.81 1.42
C GLY A 430 -10.77 25.89 0.61
N SER A 431 -9.47 25.75 0.43
CA SER A 431 -8.67 26.59 -0.45
C SER A 431 -8.09 25.78 -1.62
N ILE A 432 -8.21 26.32 -2.82
CA ILE A 432 -7.46 25.89 -4.00
C ILE A 432 -6.69 27.12 -4.48
N SER A 433 -5.37 27.11 -4.35
CA SER A 433 -4.60 28.33 -4.71
C SER A 433 -4.63 28.55 -6.23
N GLN A 434 -4.42 27.49 -7.01
CA GLN A 434 -4.48 27.53 -8.48
C GLN A 434 -5.24 26.31 -9.03
N LEU A 435 -6.24 26.56 -9.87
CA LEU A 435 -6.92 25.55 -10.67
C LEU A 435 -6.70 25.86 -12.14
N THR A 436 -6.05 24.95 -12.86
CA THR A 436 -5.86 25.04 -14.32
C THR A 436 -6.54 23.86 -15.00
N ASN A 437 -7.43 24.13 -15.95
CA ASN A 437 -8.11 23.11 -16.73
C ASN A 437 -7.78 23.25 -18.22
N ALA A 438 -7.19 22.21 -18.79
CA ALA A 438 -7.01 21.97 -20.22
C ALA A 438 -7.74 20.70 -20.70
N GLY A 439 -8.26 19.88 -19.77
CA GLY A 439 -9.05 18.69 -20.03
C GLY A 439 -10.55 18.91 -19.78
N LEU A 440 -11.26 17.85 -19.37
CA LEU A 440 -12.68 17.89 -19.01
C LEU A 440 -12.86 17.94 -17.49
N ILE A 441 -13.63 18.91 -17.01
CA ILE A 441 -14.26 18.90 -15.68
C ILE A 441 -15.78 18.90 -15.92
N ALA A 442 -16.50 17.90 -15.40
CA ALA A 442 -17.92 17.76 -15.66
C ALA A 442 -18.71 17.12 -14.51
N ASP A 443 -20.02 17.35 -14.53
CA ASP A 443 -21.00 16.64 -13.74
C ASP A 443 -22.13 16.01 -14.58
N SER A 444 -23.11 15.38 -13.93
CA SER A 444 -24.24 14.74 -14.60
C SER A 444 -25.62 14.96 -13.96
N THR A 445 -25.74 15.75 -12.89
CA THR A 445 -27.00 15.93 -12.15
C THR A 445 -27.55 17.36 -12.26
N VAL A 446 -28.87 17.47 -12.37
CA VAL A 446 -29.58 18.73 -12.68
C VAL A 446 -29.62 19.79 -11.56
N LEU A 447 -28.92 19.59 -10.44
CA LEU A 447 -28.87 20.55 -9.34
C LEU A 447 -27.45 20.95 -8.95
N ASP A 448 -26.46 20.35 -9.58
CA ASP A 448 -25.06 20.48 -9.19
C ASP A 448 -24.25 21.12 -10.32
N SER A 449 -22.92 21.14 -10.14
CA SER A 449 -22.04 21.97 -10.96
C SER A 449 -20.76 21.23 -11.34
N ALA A 450 -20.25 21.48 -12.54
CA ALA A 450 -18.96 20.91 -12.92
C ALA A 450 -17.85 21.40 -11.99
N LEU A 451 -17.86 22.69 -11.65
CA LEU A 451 -16.98 23.27 -10.64
C LEU A 451 -17.81 24.08 -9.64
N ARG A 452 -17.82 23.66 -8.38
CA ARG A 452 -18.56 24.29 -7.29
C ARG A 452 -17.61 24.80 -6.21
N ASN A 453 -17.67 26.10 -5.91
CA ASN A 453 -16.94 26.74 -4.83
C ASN A 453 -17.94 27.27 -3.79
N TYR A 454 -18.11 26.54 -2.69
CA TYR A 454 -19.07 26.83 -1.64
C TYR A 454 -18.35 27.34 -0.41
N GLY A 455 -18.43 28.65 -0.14
CA GLY A 455 -17.72 29.29 0.98
C GLY A 455 -16.19 29.14 0.94
N GLY A 456 -15.63 28.54 -0.10
CA GLY A 456 -14.22 28.29 -0.28
C GLY A 456 -13.50 29.40 -1.04
N ASN A 457 -12.17 29.31 -1.10
CA ASN A 457 -11.32 30.22 -1.85
C ASN A 457 -10.67 29.50 -3.02
N ILE A 458 -10.90 29.99 -4.24
CA ILE A 458 -10.09 29.65 -5.41
C ILE A 458 -9.29 30.89 -5.80
N GLY A 459 -7.96 30.86 -5.60
CA GLY A 459 -7.12 32.02 -5.90
C GLY A 459 -7.16 32.38 -7.39
N THR A 460 -6.85 31.41 -8.24
CA THR A 460 -6.92 31.55 -9.70
C THR A 460 -7.55 30.31 -10.33
N LEU A 461 -8.56 30.52 -11.17
CA LEU A 461 -9.19 29.53 -12.03
C LEU A 461 -8.88 29.89 -13.49
N THR A 462 -8.09 29.06 -14.15
CA THR A 462 -7.74 29.21 -15.57
C THR A 462 -8.29 28.03 -16.38
N ASN A 463 -9.28 28.28 -17.22
CA ASN A 463 -9.74 27.32 -18.22
C ASN A 463 -9.04 27.62 -19.56
N LEU A 464 -8.04 26.80 -19.90
CA LEU A 464 -7.21 26.94 -21.09
C LEU A 464 -8.00 26.62 -22.37
N GLY A 465 -7.43 26.91 -23.55
CA GLY A 465 -8.13 26.80 -24.83
C GLY A 465 -8.72 25.42 -25.16
N THR A 466 -8.11 24.34 -24.69
CA THR A 466 -8.63 22.97 -24.82
C THR A 466 -9.52 22.54 -23.65
N GLY A 467 -9.55 23.34 -22.58
CA GLY A 467 -10.27 23.08 -21.36
C GLY A 467 -11.77 23.19 -21.55
N THR A 468 -12.49 22.20 -21.05
CA THR A 468 -13.95 22.20 -20.96
C THR A 468 -14.38 22.05 -19.51
N ILE A 469 -15.15 23.01 -19.02
CA ILE A 469 -15.90 22.91 -17.77
C ILE A 469 -17.37 22.81 -18.17
N SER A 470 -17.96 21.62 -18.06
CA SER A 470 -19.29 21.33 -18.60
C SER A 470 -20.23 20.86 -17.51
N GLY A 471 -21.02 21.79 -17.00
CA GLY A 471 -22.01 21.48 -15.99
C GLY A 471 -23.36 21.09 -16.55
N VAL A 472 -24.16 20.37 -15.77
CA VAL A 472 -25.58 20.19 -16.11
C VAL A 472 -26.35 21.46 -15.75
N SER A 473 -26.31 21.89 -14.49
CA SER A 473 -26.96 23.15 -14.07
C SER A 473 -26.04 24.34 -14.10
N PHE A 474 -24.80 24.19 -13.65
CA PHE A 474 -23.83 25.29 -13.63
C PHE A 474 -22.45 24.84 -14.08
N GLY A 475 -21.80 25.59 -14.96
CA GLY A 475 -20.41 25.32 -15.35
C GLY A 475 -19.48 25.62 -14.18
N VAL A 476 -19.44 26.89 -13.78
CA VAL A 476 -18.75 27.38 -12.59
C VAL A 476 -19.78 27.98 -11.64
N HIS A 477 -19.88 27.45 -10.43
CA HIS A 477 -20.78 27.93 -9.38
C HIS A 477 -19.99 28.40 -8.17
N ASN A 478 -20.00 29.71 -7.92
CA ASN A 478 -19.39 30.34 -6.75
C ASN A 478 -20.49 30.83 -5.82
N GLU A 479 -20.55 30.33 -4.59
CA GLU A 479 -21.68 30.59 -3.69
C GLU A 479 -21.35 30.66 -2.21
N PHE A 480 -22.27 31.23 -1.43
CA PHE A 480 -22.25 31.25 0.04
C PHE A 480 -20.94 31.74 0.66
N GLY A 481 -20.47 32.91 0.22
CA GLY A 481 -19.22 33.51 0.67
C GLY A 481 -17.98 33.00 -0.08
N GLY A 482 -18.18 32.18 -1.13
CA GLY A 482 -17.11 31.74 -2.00
C GLY A 482 -16.36 32.91 -2.64
N VAL A 483 -15.05 32.76 -2.76
CA VAL A 483 -14.16 33.73 -3.41
C VAL A 483 -13.46 33.05 -4.57
N ILE A 484 -13.57 33.65 -5.76
CA ILE A 484 -12.67 33.39 -6.88
C ILE A 484 -11.88 34.67 -7.14
N GLY A 485 -10.57 34.65 -6.93
CA GLY A 485 -9.74 35.84 -7.18
C GLY A 485 -9.71 36.20 -8.66
N THR A 486 -9.33 35.24 -9.51
CA THR A 486 -9.33 35.43 -10.96
C THR A 486 -9.92 34.22 -11.66
N LEU A 487 -10.94 34.44 -12.49
CA LEU A 487 -11.47 33.48 -13.45
C LEU A 487 -11.05 33.92 -14.85
N THR A 488 -10.15 33.16 -15.48
CA THR A 488 -9.76 33.36 -16.88
C THR A 488 -10.24 32.19 -17.72
N ASN A 489 -11.02 32.47 -18.75
CA ASN A 489 -11.53 31.48 -19.69
C ASN A 489 -11.01 31.75 -21.10
N SER A 490 -10.24 30.81 -21.64
CA SER A 490 -9.89 30.73 -23.06
C SER A 490 -10.48 29.49 -23.74
N GLY A 491 -11.02 28.55 -22.97
CA GLY A 491 -11.71 27.35 -23.46
C GLY A 491 -13.23 27.47 -23.35
N THR A 492 -13.90 26.36 -23.04
CA THR A 492 -15.37 26.31 -22.90
C THR A 492 -15.78 26.17 -21.44
N ILE A 493 -16.62 27.08 -20.97
CA ILE A 493 -17.43 26.93 -19.76
C ILE A 493 -18.89 26.86 -20.20
N THR A 494 -19.56 25.76 -19.90
CA THR A 494 -20.94 25.54 -20.36
C THR A 494 -21.83 24.97 -19.27
N ALA A 495 -23.12 25.30 -19.34
CA ALA A 495 -24.17 24.65 -18.57
C ALA A 495 -25.40 24.37 -19.43
N GLN A 496 -26.03 23.21 -19.24
CA GLN A 496 -27.20 22.82 -20.04
C GLN A 496 -28.48 23.54 -19.63
N TYR A 497 -28.72 23.70 -18.32
CA TYR A 497 -30.00 24.23 -17.82
C TYR A 497 -29.93 25.70 -17.43
N PHE A 498 -28.98 26.08 -16.57
CA PHE A 498 -29.01 27.40 -15.95
C PHE A 498 -27.90 28.32 -16.46
N ALA A 499 -26.72 28.32 -15.83
CA ALA A 499 -25.70 29.33 -16.11
C ALA A 499 -24.30 28.78 -16.32
N GLY A 500 -23.59 29.34 -17.31
CA GLY A 500 -22.19 29.00 -17.54
C GLY A 500 -21.34 29.39 -16.32
N VAL A 501 -21.49 30.63 -15.86
CA VAL A 501 -20.93 31.10 -14.59
C VAL A 501 -22.05 31.64 -13.70
N TYR A 502 -22.13 31.15 -12.46
CA TYR A 502 -23.09 31.58 -11.47
C TYR A 502 -22.38 32.02 -10.19
N ASN A 503 -22.53 33.29 -9.83
CA ASN A 503 -21.91 33.91 -8.67
C ASN A 503 -23.00 34.38 -7.70
N GLN A 504 -23.32 33.60 -6.67
CA GLN A 504 -24.45 33.80 -5.78
C GLN A 504 -23.99 34.10 -4.35
N ASN A 505 -24.18 35.33 -3.84
CA ASN A 505 -23.70 35.71 -2.50
C ASN A 505 -22.21 35.41 -2.32
N ALA A 506 -21.42 35.77 -3.33
CA ALA A 506 -20.04 35.37 -3.47
C ALA A 506 -19.27 36.42 -4.30
N LEU A 507 -17.94 36.35 -4.27
CA LEU A 507 -17.05 37.28 -4.95
C LEU A 507 -16.31 36.58 -6.09
N ILE A 508 -16.37 37.16 -7.29
CA ILE A 508 -15.37 36.96 -8.33
C ILE A 508 -14.66 38.30 -8.53
N ASP A 509 -13.40 38.43 -8.15
CA ASP A 509 -12.73 39.73 -8.27
C ASP A 509 -12.49 40.10 -9.75
N THR A 510 -11.89 39.20 -10.52
CA THR A 510 -11.72 39.37 -11.98
C THR A 510 -12.30 38.19 -12.75
N LEU A 511 -13.19 38.46 -13.71
CA LEU A 511 -13.67 37.50 -14.70
C LEU A 511 -13.24 37.97 -16.09
N THR A 512 -12.37 37.20 -16.74
CA THR A 512 -11.91 37.45 -18.11
C THR A 512 -12.30 36.28 -19.00
N ASN A 513 -13.11 36.55 -20.03
CA ASN A 513 -13.35 35.63 -21.14
C ASN A 513 -12.51 36.10 -22.34
N ASN A 514 -11.39 35.42 -22.58
CA ASN A 514 -10.44 35.72 -23.64
C ASN A 514 -11.03 35.42 -25.03
N ALA A 515 -10.38 35.95 -26.07
CA ALA A 515 -10.66 35.57 -27.45
C ALA A 515 -10.52 34.05 -27.62
N GLY A 516 -11.50 33.43 -28.29
CA GLY A 516 -11.64 31.96 -28.38
C GLY A 516 -12.33 31.30 -27.19
N GLY A 517 -12.43 32.00 -26.05
CA GLY A 517 -13.18 31.55 -24.89
C GLY A 517 -14.69 31.63 -25.10
N THR A 518 -15.40 30.61 -24.64
CA THR A 518 -16.87 30.53 -24.64
C THR A 518 -17.38 30.33 -23.23
N ILE A 519 -18.33 31.17 -22.81
CA ILE A 519 -19.13 30.99 -21.61
C ILE A 519 -20.59 30.91 -22.03
N THR A 520 -21.20 29.74 -21.87
CA THR A 520 -22.59 29.50 -22.29
C THR A 520 -23.43 28.92 -21.15
N GLY A 521 -24.65 29.38 -20.98
CA GLY A 521 -25.63 28.71 -20.14
C GLY A 521 -26.97 28.53 -20.84
N GLY A 522 -27.68 27.46 -20.47
CA GLY A 522 -29.02 27.17 -21.00
C GLY A 522 -30.00 28.33 -20.83
N THR A 523 -29.90 29.07 -19.73
CA THR A 523 -30.71 30.27 -19.47
C THR A 523 -29.86 31.54 -19.48
N ILE A 524 -28.73 31.56 -18.75
CA ILE A 524 -27.92 32.76 -18.55
C ILE A 524 -26.46 32.46 -18.87
N GLY A 525 -25.73 33.33 -19.58
CA GLY A 525 -24.28 33.15 -19.76
C GLY A 525 -23.54 33.30 -18.43
N ILE A 526 -23.63 34.50 -17.85
CA ILE A 526 -23.07 34.87 -16.55
C ILE A 526 -24.17 35.44 -15.65
N ALA A 527 -24.42 34.80 -14.50
CA ALA A 527 -25.37 35.26 -13.51
C ALA A 527 -24.64 35.74 -12.24
N ASN A 528 -24.75 37.03 -11.93
CA ASN A 528 -24.19 37.67 -10.74
C ASN A 528 -25.30 37.98 -9.72
N GLY A 529 -25.61 37.00 -8.88
CA GLY A 529 -26.70 36.98 -7.91
C GLY A 529 -27.82 36.01 -8.30
N SER A 530 -28.66 35.66 -7.32
CA SER A 530 -29.73 34.67 -7.52
C SER A 530 -30.85 35.18 -8.42
N PHE A 531 -31.39 34.27 -9.22
CA PHE A 531 -32.59 34.50 -10.02
C PHE A 531 -33.89 34.25 -9.24
N SER A 532 -33.83 33.66 -8.03
CA SER A 532 -35.01 33.34 -7.22
C SER A 532 -35.67 34.59 -6.61
N SER A 533 -37.01 34.61 -6.57
CA SER A 533 -37.85 35.72 -6.10
C SER A 533 -37.79 36.00 -4.59
N SER A 534 -37.00 35.24 -3.82
CA SER A 534 -36.68 35.53 -2.43
C SER A 534 -35.37 36.33 -2.35
N SER A 535 -35.51 37.61 -2.01
CA SER A 535 -34.48 38.63 -1.86
C SER A 535 -33.36 38.24 -0.89
N THR A 536 -32.09 38.39 -1.32
CA THR A 536 -30.85 38.79 -0.59
C THR A 536 -29.54 38.16 -1.13
N TRP A 537 -29.59 37.23 -2.08
CA TRP A 537 -28.38 36.57 -2.59
C TRP A 537 -27.69 37.37 -3.71
N TYR A 538 -26.97 38.43 -3.35
CA TYR A 538 -26.26 39.31 -4.29
C TYR A 538 -24.84 38.80 -4.59
N GLY A 539 -24.49 38.67 -5.87
CA GLY A 539 -23.09 38.42 -6.26
C GLY A 539 -22.29 39.72 -6.37
N SER A 540 -20.97 39.64 -6.23
CA SER A 540 -20.07 40.73 -6.58
C SER A 540 -19.09 40.25 -7.64
N ILE A 541 -19.02 40.98 -8.76
CA ILE A 541 -17.93 40.88 -9.73
C ILE A 541 -17.14 42.19 -9.70
N GLY A 542 -15.83 42.13 -9.55
CA GLY A 542 -15.00 43.33 -9.69
C GLY A 542 -14.98 43.78 -11.14
N THR A 543 -14.21 43.10 -11.98
CA THR A 543 -14.12 43.40 -13.42
C THR A 543 -14.60 42.23 -14.27
N LEU A 544 -15.49 42.50 -15.22
CA LEU A 544 -15.88 41.59 -16.28
C LEU A 544 -15.26 42.06 -17.60
N THR A 545 -14.29 41.32 -18.12
CA THR A 545 -13.71 41.55 -19.45
C THR A 545 -14.13 40.43 -20.39
N ASN A 546 -14.76 40.77 -21.52
CA ASN A 546 -15.14 39.82 -22.55
C ASN A 546 -14.53 40.19 -23.90
N SER A 547 -13.70 39.30 -24.43
CA SER A 547 -13.19 39.32 -25.80
C SER A 547 -13.54 38.04 -26.58
N GLY A 548 -14.17 37.07 -25.92
CA GLY A 548 -14.73 35.85 -26.51
C GLY A 548 -16.26 35.92 -26.64
N LEU A 549 -16.91 34.78 -26.50
CA LEU A 549 -18.37 34.64 -26.50
C LEU A 549 -18.90 34.45 -25.08
N VAL A 550 -19.85 35.29 -24.66
CA VAL A 550 -20.75 35.04 -23.52
C VAL A 550 -22.16 34.93 -24.06
N ASN A 551 -22.80 33.77 -23.88
CA ASN A 551 -24.14 33.52 -24.41
C ASN A 551 -25.05 32.87 -23.36
N GLY A 552 -26.23 33.44 -23.13
CA GLY A 552 -27.32 32.74 -22.45
C GLY A 552 -28.43 32.38 -23.42
N GLY A 553 -29.19 31.31 -23.14
CA GLY A 553 -30.42 31.07 -23.89
C GLY A 553 -31.38 32.28 -23.83
N ASN A 554 -31.46 32.94 -22.67
CA ASN A 554 -32.29 34.12 -22.43
C ASN A 554 -31.46 35.40 -22.27
N THR A 555 -30.45 35.38 -21.40
CA THR A 555 -29.68 36.58 -21.04
C THR A 555 -28.19 36.30 -21.09
N GLY A 556 -27.39 37.14 -21.76
CA GLY A 556 -25.93 37.01 -21.76
C GLY A 556 -25.35 37.21 -20.36
N VAL A 557 -25.54 38.39 -19.78
CA VAL A 557 -25.11 38.74 -18.42
C VAL A 557 -26.31 39.22 -17.60
N PHE A 558 -26.65 38.49 -16.54
CA PHE A 558 -27.65 38.90 -15.56
C PHE A 558 -26.95 39.41 -14.30
N ASN A 559 -27.21 40.66 -13.91
CA ASN A 559 -26.67 41.24 -12.68
C ASN A 559 -27.80 41.62 -11.71
N LEU A 560 -27.86 40.96 -10.56
CA LEU A 560 -28.68 41.37 -9.42
C LEU A 560 -27.85 42.08 -8.34
N GLY A 561 -26.55 41.76 -8.24
CA GLY A 561 -25.63 42.38 -7.28
C GLY A 561 -24.82 43.53 -7.89
N SER A 562 -23.50 43.53 -7.69
CA SER A 562 -22.61 44.58 -8.19
C SER A 562 -21.61 44.06 -9.22
N ILE A 563 -21.41 44.81 -10.30
CA ILE A 563 -20.27 44.68 -11.21
C ILE A 563 -19.55 46.03 -11.28
N ASN A 564 -18.27 46.13 -10.89
CA ASN A 564 -17.60 47.44 -10.89
C ASN A 564 -17.32 47.95 -12.30
N ALA A 565 -16.90 47.07 -13.22
CA ALA A 565 -16.67 47.43 -14.62
C ALA A 565 -16.98 46.27 -15.58
N VAL A 566 -17.56 46.59 -16.73
CA VAL A 566 -17.74 45.70 -17.88
C VAL A 566 -16.96 46.27 -19.06
N SER A 567 -16.05 45.47 -19.62
CA SER A 567 -15.31 45.77 -20.85
C SER A 567 -15.60 44.68 -21.87
N ASN A 568 -16.36 44.99 -22.92
CA ASN A 568 -16.72 44.04 -23.96
C ASN A 568 -16.11 44.44 -25.30
N SER A 569 -15.24 43.60 -25.85
CA SER A 569 -14.74 43.63 -27.23
C SER A 569 -15.10 42.36 -28.01
N GLY A 570 -15.69 41.37 -27.35
CA GLY A 570 -16.22 40.14 -27.94
C GLY A 570 -17.74 40.22 -28.15
N THR A 571 -18.44 39.12 -27.92
CA THR A 571 -19.91 39.05 -28.02
C THR A 571 -20.54 38.74 -26.66
N ILE A 572 -21.52 39.55 -26.25
CA ILE A 572 -22.42 39.24 -25.13
C ILE A 572 -23.85 39.15 -25.67
N SER A 573 -24.39 37.93 -25.77
CA SER A 573 -25.70 37.68 -26.37
C SER A 573 -26.64 36.91 -25.46
N GLY A 574 -27.93 37.15 -25.64
CA GLY A 574 -29.01 36.33 -25.10
C GLY A 574 -30.20 36.33 -26.06
N GLY A 575 -31.10 35.35 -25.94
CA GLY A 575 -32.32 35.31 -26.75
C GLY A 575 -33.25 36.50 -26.52
N PHE A 576 -33.18 37.12 -25.34
CA PHE A 576 -33.93 38.33 -24.99
C PHE A 576 -33.00 39.53 -24.79
N ASP A 577 -32.00 39.40 -23.90
CA ASP A 577 -31.14 40.51 -23.48
C ASP A 577 -29.66 40.12 -23.58
N GLY A 578 -28.81 41.04 -24.06
CA GLY A 578 -27.35 40.90 -23.89
C GLY A 578 -26.96 41.06 -22.41
N ILE A 579 -27.36 42.17 -21.81
CA ILE A 579 -27.12 42.46 -20.38
C ILE A 579 -28.42 42.89 -19.71
N THR A 580 -28.84 42.17 -18.67
CA THR A 580 -29.94 42.56 -17.78
C THR A 580 -29.35 43.00 -16.44
N ASN A 581 -29.49 44.28 -16.09
CA ASN A 581 -29.05 44.81 -14.80
C ASN A 581 -30.24 45.15 -13.88
N ARG A 582 -30.30 44.51 -12.71
CA ARG A 582 -31.22 44.76 -11.59
C ARG A 582 -30.50 45.20 -10.30
N GLY A 583 -29.18 45.21 -10.31
CA GLY A 583 -28.33 45.76 -9.25
C GLY A 583 -27.55 46.98 -9.75
N SER A 584 -26.24 47.02 -9.47
CA SER A 584 -25.35 48.07 -9.95
C SER A 584 -24.31 47.54 -10.94
N ILE A 585 -24.14 48.25 -12.06
CA ILE A 585 -22.97 48.14 -12.91
C ILE A 585 -22.32 49.52 -12.94
N GLY A 586 -21.01 49.58 -12.69
CA GLY A 586 -20.23 50.81 -12.80
C GLY A 586 -19.97 51.18 -14.26
N ALA A 587 -18.69 51.20 -14.67
CA ALA A 587 -18.35 51.58 -16.04
C ALA A 587 -18.68 50.46 -17.04
N ILE A 588 -19.30 50.81 -18.17
CA ILE A 588 -19.48 49.90 -19.32
C ILE A 588 -18.74 50.48 -20.51
N SER A 589 -17.75 49.75 -21.01
CA SER A 589 -17.07 50.01 -22.28
C SER A 589 -17.39 48.88 -23.25
N ASN A 590 -18.06 49.20 -24.35
CA ASN A 590 -18.43 48.21 -25.36
C ASN A 590 -17.89 48.62 -26.74
N SER A 591 -17.01 47.81 -27.30
CA SER A 591 -16.58 47.84 -28.71
C SER A 591 -16.96 46.56 -29.48
N GLY A 592 -17.58 45.60 -28.79
CA GLY A 592 -18.05 44.33 -29.32
C GLY A 592 -19.53 44.31 -29.68
N LEU A 593 -20.09 43.08 -29.81
CA LEU A 593 -21.50 42.80 -30.10
C LEU A 593 -22.32 42.55 -28.85
#